data_AF-A0A3S5DDA9-F1
#
_entry.id   AF-A0A3S5DDA9-F1
#
_cell.length_a   1.000
_cell.length_b   1.000
_cell.length_c   1.000
_cell.angle_alpha   90.00
_cell.angle_beta   90.00
_cell.angle_gamma   90.00
#
_symmetry.space_group_name_H-M   'P 1'
#
loop_
_entity.id
_entity.type
_entity.pdbx_description
1 polymer ?
#
loop_
_entity_poly.entity_id
_entity_poly.type
_entity_poly.pdbx_seq_one_letter_code
_entity_poly.pdbx_strand_id
1 'polypeptide(L)'
;MQFGEAIGRFQLIQEKFAHMAIKLNSMKNMLLEAAWKADNGTITSGDAAMCKYFCANAAFEVVDTRHAGTGRCWYRGQPPHHAFLA
;
A
#
# COMPACT_ATOMS: atom_id res chain seq x y z
N MET A 1 -2.47 -19.25 27.41
CA MET A 1 -3.48 -18.23 27.07
C MET A 1 -2.76 -16.98 26.62
N GLN A 2 -2.92 -16.58 25.35
CA GLN A 2 -2.30 -15.37 24.81
C GLN A 2 -3.41 -14.39 24.43
N PHE A 3 -4.09 -13.90 25.47
CA PHE A 3 -4.94 -12.71 25.45
C PHE A 3 -4.18 -11.66 26.26
N GLY A 4 -3.57 -10.69 25.57
CA GLY A 4 -2.86 -9.59 26.23
C GLY A 4 -2.23 -8.56 25.31
N GLU A 5 -1.72 -8.95 24.13
CA GLU A 5 -0.95 -8.02 23.27
C GLU A 5 -1.36 -8.02 21.79
N ALA A 6 -2.22 -8.94 21.37
CA ALA A 6 -2.40 -9.24 19.94
C ALA A 6 -3.59 -8.53 19.26
N ILE A 7 -4.66 -8.22 19.99
CA ILE A 7 -5.92 -7.71 19.40
C ILE A 7 -5.70 -6.37 18.69
N GLY A 8 -4.96 -5.44 19.32
CA GLY A 8 -4.64 -4.14 18.71
C GLY A 8 -3.68 -4.25 17.52
N ARG A 9 -2.73 -5.20 17.55
CA ARG A 9 -1.73 -5.35 16.48
C ARG A 9 -2.35 -5.92 15.20
N PHE A 10 -3.29 -6.85 15.31
CA PHE A 10 -4.04 -7.36 14.16
C PHE A 10 -4.99 -6.31 13.57
N GLN A 11 -5.64 -5.49 14.41
CA GLN A 11 -6.49 -4.41 13.95
C GLN A 11 -5.71 -3.36 13.11
N LEU A 12 -4.52 -2.96 13.58
CA LEU A 12 -3.66 -1.99 12.86
C LEU A 12 -3.13 -2.54 11.53
N ILE A 13 -2.90 -3.86 11.44
CA ILE A 13 -2.49 -4.51 10.19
C ILE A 13 -3.66 -4.54 9.22
N GLN A 14 -4.87 -4.91 9.68
CA GLN A 14 -6.08 -4.92 8.86
C GLN A 14 -6.45 -3.53 8.34
N GLU A 15 -6.32 -2.50 9.18
CA GLU A 15 -6.53 -1.10 8.81
C GLU A 15 -5.59 -0.68 7.67
N LYS A 16 -4.30 -0.99 7.76
CA LYS A 16 -3.33 -0.72 6.69
C LYS A 16 -3.71 -1.41 5.37
N PHE A 17 -4.15 -2.67 5.42
CA PHE A 17 -4.63 -3.37 4.22
C PHE A 17 -5.90 -2.76 3.64
N ALA A 18 -6.84 -2.34 4.49
CA ALA A 18 -8.04 -1.64 4.07
C ALA A 18 -7.71 -0.32 3.37
N HIS A 19 -6.79 0.48 3.92
CA HIS A 19 -6.31 1.71 3.28
C HIS A 19 -5.63 1.47 1.93
N MET A 20 -4.80 0.43 1.82
CA MET A 20 -4.19 0.05 0.54
C MET A 20 -5.24 -0.37 -0.49
N ALA A 21 -6.25 -1.14 -0.08
CA ALA A 21 -7.32 -1.59 -0.97
C ALA A 21 -8.20 -0.42 -1.46
N ILE A 22 -8.52 0.54 -0.58
CA ILE A 22 -9.29 1.75 -0.94
C ILE A 22 -8.54 2.54 -2.03
N LYS A 23 -7.24 2.80 -1.83
CA LYS A 23 -6.42 3.53 -2.81
C LYS A 23 -6.35 2.82 -4.16
N LEU A 24 -6.23 1.49 -4.14
CA LEU A 24 -6.18 0.68 -5.36
C LEU A 24 -7.51 0.77 -6.13
N ASN A 25 -8.64 0.76 -5.44
CA ASN A 25 -9.95 0.97 -6.06
C ASN A 25 -10.11 2.40 -6.61
N SER A 26 -9.63 3.42 -5.89
CA SER A 26 -9.65 4.81 -6.38
C SER A 26 -8.83 4.99 -7.66
N MET A 27 -7.63 4.39 -7.73
CA MET A 27 -6.81 4.40 -8.95
C MET A 27 -7.53 3.76 -10.14
N LYS A 28 -8.17 2.60 -9.91
CA LYS A 28 -8.97 1.93 -10.95
C LYS A 28 -10.13 2.80 -11.42
N ASN A 29 -10.83 3.46 -10.51
CA ASN A 29 -11.96 4.32 -10.86
C ASN A 29 -11.52 5.51 -11.72
N MET A 30 -10.42 6.21 -11.36
CA MET A 30 -9.88 7.29 -12.19
C MET A 30 -9.45 6.80 -13.58
N LEU A 31 -8.86 5.61 -13.67
CA LEU A 31 -8.48 5.02 -14.96
C LEU A 31 -9.72 4.73 -15.83
N LEU A 32 -10.78 4.19 -15.23
CA LEU A 32 -12.03 3.90 -15.94
C LEU A 32 -12.74 5.18 -16.39
N GLU A 33 -12.74 6.23 -15.56
CA GLU A 33 -13.27 7.54 -15.96
C GLU A 33 -12.47 8.15 -17.12
N ALA A 34 -11.14 8.03 -17.09
CA ALA A 34 -10.30 8.48 -18.20
C ALA A 34 -10.54 7.67 -19.48
N ALA A 35 -10.70 6.34 -19.37
CA ALA A 35 -11.06 5.49 -20.50
C ALA A 35 -12.43 5.84 -21.08
N TRP A 36 -13.43 6.08 -20.22
CA TRP A 36 -14.77 6.48 -20.66
C TRP A 36 -14.78 7.85 -21.35
N LYS A 37 -13.98 8.82 -20.86
CA LYS A 37 -13.77 10.10 -21.54
C LYS A 37 -13.07 9.94 -22.89
N ALA A 38 -12.13 8.99 -23.00
CA ALA A 38 -11.46 8.68 -24.26
C ALA A 38 -12.44 8.11 -25.29
N ASP A 39 -13.30 7.17 -24.87
CA ASP A 39 -14.32 6.56 -25.72
C ASP A 39 -15.37 7.59 -26.19
N ASN A 40 -15.68 8.59 -25.36
CA ASN A 40 -16.58 9.69 -25.72
C ASN A 40 -15.89 10.83 -26.51
N GLY A 41 -14.60 10.71 -26.83
CA GLY A 41 -13.86 11.73 -27.59
C GLY A 41 -13.68 13.07 -26.88
N THR A 42 -13.93 13.13 -25.56
CA THR A 42 -13.80 14.36 -24.74
C THR A 42 -12.54 14.35 -23.89
N ILE A 43 -11.60 13.42 -24.17
CA ILE A 43 -10.35 13.33 -23.42
C ILE A 43 -9.46 14.54 -23.71
N THR A 44 -9.18 15.30 -22.65
CA THR A 44 -8.22 16.42 -22.73
C THR A 44 -6.82 15.89 -22.43
N SER A 45 -5.77 16.47 -23.03
CA SER A 45 -4.37 16.12 -22.69
C SER A 45 -4.07 16.31 -21.19
N GLY A 46 -4.79 17.23 -20.53
CA GLY A 46 -4.75 17.40 -19.08
C GLY A 46 -5.32 16.23 -18.28
N ASP A 47 -6.41 15.59 -18.74
CA ASP A 47 -6.99 14.41 -18.07
C ASP A 47 -6.01 13.23 -18.11
N ALA A 48 -5.32 13.03 -19.24
CA ALA A 48 -4.30 12.00 -19.40
C ALA A 48 -3.09 12.25 -18.46
N ALA A 49 -2.64 13.50 -18.34
CA ALA A 49 -1.56 13.87 -17.44
C ALA A 49 -1.95 13.69 -15.95
N MET A 50 -3.18 14.09 -15.59
CA MET A 50 -3.71 13.90 -14.24
C MET A 50 -3.83 12.43 -13.86
N CYS A 51 -4.33 11.59 -14.77
CA CYS A 51 -4.45 10.14 -14.51
C CYS A 51 -3.09 9.49 -14.27
N LYS A 52 -2.05 9.86 -15.05
CA LYS A 52 -0.69 9.35 -14.87
C LYS A 52 -0.06 9.80 -13.55
N TYR A 53 -0.22 11.07 -13.19
CA TYR A 53 0.32 11.62 -11.95
C TYR A 53 -0.34 10.97 -10.72
N PHE A 54 -1.67 10.85 -10.74
CA PHE A 54 -2.42 10.24 -9.64
C PHE A 54 -2.03 8.78 -9.40
N CYS A 55 -1.97 7.97 -10.47
CA CYS A 55 -1.55 6.56 -10.36
C CYS A 55 -0.12 6.43 -9.82
N ALA A 56 0.81 7.26 -10.28
CA ALA A 56 2.19 7.22 -9.79
C ALA A 56 2.26 7.54 -8.29
N ASN A 57 1.64 8.65 -7.86
CA ASN A 57 1.69 9.09 -6.47
C ASN A 57 1.01 8.09 -5.52
N ALA A 58 -0.17 7.59 -5.87
CA ALA A 58 -0.90 6.61 -5.06
C ALA A 58 -0.17 5.26 -4.97
N ALA A 59 0.52 4.82 -6.04
CA ALA A 59 1.32 3.61 -6.02
C ALA A 59 2.53 3.73 -5.06
N PHE A 60 3.22 4.87 -5.06
CA PHE A 60 4.32 5.12 -4.13
C PHE A 60 3.88 5.06 -2.67
N GLU A 61 2.74 5.67 -2.35
CA GLU A 61 2.22 5.70 -0.98
C GLU A 61 1.82 4.30 -0.46
N VAL A 62 1.29 3.44 -1.34
CA VAL A 62 0.97 2.03 -1.01
C VAL A 62 2.24 1.23 -0.75
N VAL A 63 3.29 1.42 -1.57
CA VAL A 63 4.58 0.73 -1.42
C VAL A 63 5.30 1.18 -0.15
N ASP A 64 5.32 2.47 0.14
CA ASP A 64 5.98 3.03 1.33
C ASP A 64 5.31 2.57 2.64
N THR A 65 3.97 2.54 2.65
CA THR A 65 3.19 1.99 3.78
C THR A 65 3.56 0.52 4.07
N ARG A 66 3.87 -0.27 3.04
CA ARG A 66 4.31 -1.67 3.18
C ARG A 66 5.76 -1.78 3.63
N HIS A 67 6.65 -0.91 3.16
CA HIS A 67 8.08 -0.93 3.50
C HIS A 67 8.35 -0.48 4.95
N ALA A 68 7.68 0.57 5.41
CA ALA A 68 7.82 1.07 6.78
C ALA A 68 7.41 0.05 7.86
N GLY A 69 6.58 -0.95 7.50
CA GLY A 69 6.13 -2.01 8.41
C GLY A 69 7.02 -3.25 8.48
N THR A 70 7.96 -3.45 7.55
CA THR A 70 8.73 -4.70 7.44
C THR A 70 10.16 -4.61 8.00
N GLY A 71 10.70 -3.41 8.25
CA GLY A 71 12.09 -3.23 8.70
C GLY A 71 12.38 -3.37 10.21
N ARG A 72 11.38 -3.38 11.10
CA ARG A 72 11.62 -3.49 12.57
C ARG A 72 10.95 -4.67 13.26
N CYS A 73 10.00 -5.34 12.61
CA CYS A 73 9.34 -6.51 13.18
C CYS A 73 10.07 -7.82 12.84
N TRP A 74 10.78 -7.89 11.71
CA TRP A 74 11.51 -9.09 11.28
C TRP A 74 12.90 -9.24 11.92
N TYR A 75 13.58 -8.14 12.26
CA TYR A 75 14.88 -8.19 12.95
C TYR A 75 14.82 -8.60 14.42
N ARG A 76 13.63 -8.88 14.97
CA ARG A 76 13.44 -9.30 16.36
C ARG A 76 13.07 -10.80 16.51
N GLY A 77 13.36 -11.61 15.48
CA GLY A 77 13.05 -13.04 15.45
C GLY A 77 14.11 -13.94 14.80
N GLN A 78 15.28 -13.41 14.43
CA GLN A 78 16.40 -14.29 14.07
C GLN A 78 16.98 -14.90 15.35
N PRO A 79 17.01 -16.24 15.51
CA PRO A 79 17.77 -16.83 16.61
C PRO A 79 19.24 -16.45 16.41
N PRO A 80 19.95 -16.07 17.48
CA PRO A 80 21.39 -15.80 17.38
C PRO A 80 22.09 -17.13 17.09
N HIS A 81 22.41 -17.40 15.82
CA HIS A 81 23.26 -18.52 15.42
C HIS A 81 24.75 -18.12 15.40
N HIS A 82 25.12 -17.10 16.16
CA HIS A 82 26.51 -16.69 16.36
C HIS A 82 26.81 -16.54 17.86
N ALA A 83 26.54 -17.61 18.61
CA ALA A 83 27.17 -17.89 19.90
C ALA A 83 28.13 -19.08 19.75
N PHE A 84 29.09 -18.96 18.83
CA PHE A 84 30.23 -19.85 18.78
C PHE A 84 31.48 -19.00 18.53
N LEU A 85 32.52 -19.23 19.34
CA LEU A 85 33.77 -18.46 19.55
C LEU A 85 33.65 -17.45 20.70
N ALA A 86 34.10 -17.65 21.95
CA ALA A 86 35.11 -18.56 22.53
C ALA A 86 36.46 -18.59 21.80
#